data_AF-A0A7C4KCR1-F1
#
_entry.id   AF-A0A7C4KCR1-F1
#
_cell.length_a   1.000
_cell.length_b   1.000
_cell.length_c   1.000
_cell.angle_alpha   90.00
_cell.angle_beta   90.00
_cell.angle_gamma   90.00
#
_symmetry.space_group_name_H-M   'P 1'
#
loop_
_entity.id
_entity.type
_entity.pdbx_description
1 polymer ?
#
loop_
_entity_poly.entity_id
_entity_poly.type
_entity_poly.pdbx_seq_one_letter_code
_entity_poly.pdbx_strand_id
1 'polypeptide(L)'
;MFDTTNGWAIYSDLSIRPWWEQEKRKILRTANGIQTWIDVTPPIPENNSNIRAAFFADANTAIIVSTRSSLPEAPAAEVIPWRTTDGGRTWQTGETLRIEQAPELSPGQLFFIDPEHGWMLGESDACIENKRVHFFETRDGGFHWGTVYDSIDHLSDPDTLWIKGYYPFPEHFTFTTEATGFFPIGGCSTRLMGEDPGYSVLSTHRMISLISIVMAGAASTWIWFPHQDLHPHKMGC
;
A
#
# COMPACT_ATOMS: atom_id res chain seq x y z
N MET A 1 12.18 7.80 13.60
CA MET A 1 13.54 8.30 13.89
C MET A 1 14.53 7.34 13.25
N PHE A 2 15.56 7.85 12.56
CA PHE A 2 16.62 7.04 11.96
C PHE A 2 17.85 6.93 12.85
N ASP A 3 18.15 7.99 13.61
CA ASP A 3 19.14 8.00 14.67
C ASP A 3 18.65 8.87 15.84
N THR A 4 19.53 9.26 16.78
CA THR A 4 19.16 10.07 17.94
C THR A 4 18.79 11.52 17.61
N THR A 5 19.12 12.01 16.41
CA THR A 5 18.92 13.40 15.99
C THR A 5 18.03 13.55 14.76
N ASN A 6 18.04 12.60 13.82
CA ASN A 6 17.34 12.67 12.55
C ASN A 6 16.08 11.80 12.54
N GLY A 7 15.00 12.37 12.02
CA GLY A 7 13.77 11.62 11.83
C GLY A 7 12.69 12.40 11.10
N TRP A 8 11.63 11.68 10.79
CA TRP A 8 10.45 12.18 10.12
C TRP A 8 9.20 11.90 10.94
N ALA A 9 8.17 12.72 10.74
CA ALA A 9 6.85 12.51 11.28
C ALA A 9 5.80 12.96 10.26
N ILE A 10 4.65 12.30 10.30
CA ILE A 10 3.45 12.76 9.61
C ILE A 10 2.57 13.41 10.68
N TYR A 11 2.21 14.66 10.49
CA TYR A 11 1.32 15.38 11.38
C TYR A 11 -0.03 15.58 10.72
N SER A 12 -1.10 15.22 11.41
CA SER A 12 -2.48 15.49 10.99
C SER A 12 -3.09 16.46 11.99
N ASP A 13 -3.58 17.59 11.50
CA ASP A 13 -4.28 18.55 12.35
C ASP A 13 -5.72 18.07 12.59
N LEU A 14 -5.92 17.42 13.74
CA LEU A 14 -7.23 16.94 14.19
C LEU A 14 -8.01 18.01 14.98
N SER A 15 -7.48 19.24 15.09
CA SER A 15 -8.13 20.29 15.86
C SER A 15 -9.36 20.83 15.11
N ILE A 16 -10.54 20.32 15.50
CA ILE A 16 -11.91 20.79 15.21
C ILE A 16 -11.99 21.75 14.01
N ARG A 17 -11.79 21.21 12.81
CA ARG A 17 -12.14 21.93 11.59
C ARG A 17 -13.61 21.70 11.30
N PRO A 18 -14.30 22.66 10.69
CA PRO A 18 -15.66 22.40 10.23
C PRO A 18 -15.67 21.19 9.27
N TRP A 19 -16.74 20.38 9.30
CA TRP A 19 -16.85 19.10 8.56
C TRP A 19 -16.61 19.17 7.03
N TRP A 20 -16.48 20.37 6.46
CA TRP A 20 -16.21 20.61 5.04
C TRP A 20 -14.74 20.89 4.71
N GLU A 21 -13.85 21.02 5.70
CA GLU A 21 -12.41 21.22 5.48
C GLU A 21 -11.67 19.88 5.63
N GLN A 22 -10.96 19.47 4.58
CA GLN A 22 -10.25 18.18 4.56
C GLN A 22 -9.02 18.21 5.48
N GLU A 23 -8.72 17.06 6.09
CA GLU A 23 -7.51 16.87 6.89
C GLU A 23 -6.26 17.10 6.05
N LYS A 24 -5.56 18.21 6.29
CA LYS A 24 -4.26 18.46 5.69
C LYS A 24 -3.18 17.78 6.53
N ARG A 25 -2.62 16.70 5.98
CA ARG A 25 -1.44 16.06 6.53
C ARG A 25 -0.18 16.84 6.13
N LYS A 26 0.76 16.92 7.06
CA LYS A 26 2.06 17.57 6.90
C LYS A 26 3.20 16.57 7.08
N ILE A 27 4.28 16.77 6.33
CA ILE A 27 5.54 16.05 6.55
C ILE A 27 6.45 16.92 7.39
N LEU A 28 6.87 16.39 8.53
CA LEU A 28 7.79 17.05 9.44
C LEU A 28 9.12 16.32 9.45
N ARG A 29 10.21 17.09 9.58
CA ARG A 29 11.57 16.57 9.72
C ARG A 29 12.23 17.16 10.97
N THR A 30 13.06 16.36 11.63
CA THR A 30 13.96 16.80 12.70
C THR A 30 15.42 16.51 12.34
N ALA A 31 16.32 17.33 12.89
CA ALA A 31 17.77 17.12 12.88
C ALA A 31 18.37 17.27 14.30
N ASN A 32 17.53 17.37 15.33
CA ASN A 32 17.92 17.48 16.74
C ASN A 32 17.00 16.65 17.67
N GLY A 33 16.48 15.53 17.17
CA GLY A 33 15.67 14.60 17.92
C GLY A 33 14.25 15.12 18.13
N ILE A 34 13.66 14.83 19.30
CA ILE A 34 12.28 15.23 19.61
C ILE A 34 12.11 16.72 19.92
N GLN A 35 13.18 17.52 19.87
CA GLN A 35 13.17 18.92 20.32
C GLN A 35 12.47 19.86 19.33
N THR A 36 12.85 19.80 18.05
CA THR A 36 12.27 20.68 17.02
C THR A 36 11.92 19.90 15.77
N TRP A 37 10.77 20.25 15.19
CA TRP A 37 10.25 19.66 13.96
C TRP A 37 9.97 20.79 12.97
N ILE A 38 10.53 20.69 11.78
CA ILE A 38 10.30 21.64 10.69
C ILE A 38 9.33 21.05 9.67
N ASP A 39 8.40 21.86 9.20
CA ASP A 39 7.49 21.50 8.11
C ASP A 39 8.27 21.49 6.79
N VAL A 40 8.33 20.32 6.18
CA VAL A 40 9.00 20.05 4.90
C VAL A 40 8.02 19.41 3.91
N THR A 41 6.73 19.70 4.09
CA THR A 41 5.66 19.26 3.19
C THR A 41 5.97 19.66 1.74
N PRO A 42 5.80 18.77 0.74
CA PRO A 42 6.02 19.15 -0.65
C PRO A 42 5.08 20.28 -1.09
N PRO A 43 5.41 21.00 -2.16
CA PRO A 43 4.62 22.12 -2.67
C PRO A 43 3.35 21.63 -3.39
N ILE A 44 2.46 21.00 -2.64
CA ILE A 44 1.22 20.41 -3.10
C ILE A 44 0.19 21.53 -3.34
N PRO A 45 -0.45 21.61 -4.53
CA PRO A 45 -1.48 22.61 -4.81
C PRO A 45 -2.67 22.54 -3.84
N GLU A 46 -3.22 23.69 -3.46
CA GLU A 46 -4.28 23.78 -2.43
C GLU A 46 -5.62 23.17 -2.85
N ASN A 47 -5.83 22.89 -4.13
CA ASN A 47 -7.12 22.52 -4.74
C ASN A 47 -7.45 21.02 -4.64
N ASN A 48 -7.41 20.47 -3.41
CA ASN A 48 -7.64 19.06 -3.03
C ASN A 48 -6.51 18.11 -3.41
N SER A 49 -5.38 18.22 -2.71
CA SER A 49 -4.42 17.13 -2.66
C SER A 49 -3.95 16.86 -1.23
N ASN A 50 -4.49 15.79 -0.63
CA ASN A 50 -4.08 15.33 0.70
C ASN A 50 -2.96 14.31 0.55
N ILE A 51 -1.95 14.39 1.42
CA ILE A 51 -0.95 13.33 1.54
C ILE A 51 -1.63 12.10 2.10
N ARG A 52 -1.48 10.97 1.40
CA ARG A 52 -2.16 9.72 1.73
C ARG A 52 -1.23 8.71 2.39
N ALA A 53 -0.05 8.52 1.81
CA ALA A 53 0.99 7.65 2.34
C ALA A 53 2.37 8.27 2.16
N ALA A 54 3.31 7.84 3.01
CA ALA A 54 4.70 8.23 2.95
C ALA A 54 5.58 7.03 3.32
N PHE A 55 6.72 6.92 2.65
CA PHE A 55 7.82 6.04 2.97
C PHE A 55 9.06 6.89 3.23
N PHE A 56 9.69 6.68 4.39
CA PHE A 56 10.94 7.32 4.74
C PHE A 56 12.02 6.27 4.60
N ALA A 57 12.92 6.42 3.63
CA ALA A 57 13.99 5.45 3.37
C ALA A 57 15.18 5.71 4.31
N ASP A 58 15.53 6.99 4.48
CA ASP A 58 16.62 7.43 5.36
C ASP A 58 16.39 8.89 5.82
N ALA A 59 17.37 9.47 6.52
CA ALA A 59 17.29 10.84 7.06
C ALA A 59 17.09 11.94 6.00
N ASN A 60 17.42 11.67 4.73
CA ASN A 60 17.35 12.60 3.61
C ASN A 60 16.34 12.15 2.53
N THR A 61 16.10 10.86 2.40
CA THR A 61 15.27 10.30 1.34
C THR A 61 13.86 9.97 1.82
N ALA A 62 12.86 10.55 1.18
CA ALA A 62 11.46 10.23 1.42
C ALA A 62 10.66 10.20 0.11
N ILE A 63 9.72 9.27 0.03
CA ILE A 63 8.74 9.16 -1.04
C ILE A 63 7.38 9.37 -0.40
N ILE A 64 6.55 10.24 -0.98
CA ILE A 64 5.18 10.43 -0.54
C ILE A 64 4.24 10.38 -1.73
N VAL A 65 2.97 10.08 -1.47
CA VAL A 65 1.91 10.17 -2.47
C VAL A 65 0.79 11.06 -1.96
N SER A 66 0.34 11.97 -2.80
CA SER A 66 -0.89 12.72 -2.59
C SER A 66 -1.95 12.27 -3.58
N THR A 67 -3.22 12.46 -3.23
CA THR A 67 -4.34 12.15 -4.13
C THR A 67 -5.12 13.40 -4.45
N ARG A 68 -5.47 13.56 -5.71
CA ARG A 68 -6.48 14.51 -6.16
C ARG A 68 -7.70 13.75 -6.66
N SER A 69 -8.86 14.08 -6.11
CA SER A 69 -10.12 13.55 -6.61
C SER A 69 -10.87 14.65 -7.33
N SER A 70 -11.19 14.42 -8.59
CA SER A 70 -12.03 15.30 -9.40
C SER A 70 -13.52 15.00 -9.15
N LEU A 71 -13.97 15.07 -7.90
CA LEU A 71 -15.41 15.08 -7.62
C LEU A 71 -15.97 16.48 -7.93
N PRO A 72 -17.12 16.61 -8.62
CA PRO A 72 -18.06 15.55 -9.04
C PRO A 72 -17.97 15.14 -10.53
N GLU A 73 -17.01 15.66 -11.30
CA GLU A 73 -17.02 15.55 -12.78
C GLU A 73 -16.31 14.33 -13.39
N ALA A 74 -15.45 13.60 -12.65
CA ALA A 74 -14.85 12.38 -13.20
C ALA A 74 -14.81 11.24 -12.17
N PRO A 75 -15.12 9.99 -12.58
CA PRO A 75 -15.06 8.81 -11.74
C PRO A 75 -13.62 8.36 -11.44
N ALA A 76 -12.63 9.23 -11.68
CA ALA A 76 -11.21 8.90 -11.59
C ALA A 76 -10.55 9.57 -10.40
N ALA A 77 -9.53 8.91 -9.88
CA ALA A 77 -8.60 9.49 -8.92
C ALA A 77 -7.22 9.66 -9.56
N GLU A 78 -6.54 10.73 -9.18
CA GLU A 78 -5.16 11.00 -9.56
C GLU A 78 -4.28 10.81 -8.33
N VAL A 79 -3.27 9.95 -8.44
CA VAL A 79 -2.20 9.79 -7.45
C VAL A 79 -0.98 10.53 -7.97
N ILE A 80 -0.43 11.43 -7.16
CA ILE A 80 0.71 12.27 -7.50
C ILE A 80 1.87 11.87 -6.58
N PRO A 81 2.92 11.24 -7.10
CA PRO A 81 4.09 10.88 -6.32
C PRO A 81 5.06 12.06 -6.17
N TRP A 82 5.71 12.12 -5.02
CA TRP A 82 6.74 13.11 -4.70
C TRP A 82 7.92 12.42 -4.05
N ARG A 83 9.14 12.83 -4.41
CA ARG A 83 10.38 12.31 -3.83
C ARG A 83 11.30 13.45 -3.42
N THR A 84 11.95 13.28 -2.28
CA THR A 84 13.07 14.12 -1.83
C THR A 84 14.26 13.23 -1.54
N THR A 85 15.47 13.77 -1.73
CA THR A 85 16.75 13.14 -1.37
C THR A 85 17.62 14.09 -0.55
N ASP A 86 17.07 15.21 -0.07
CA ASP A 86 17.80 16.25 0.66
C ASP A 86 17.13 16.62 2.02
N GLY A 87 16.30 15.72 2.52
CA GLY A 87 15.60 15.86 3.78
C GLY A 87 14.40 16.79 3.70
N GLY A 88 13.74 16.83 2.53
CA GLY A 88 12.52 17.59 2.29
C GLY A 88 12.75 19.07 2.00
N ARG A 89 13.99 19.48 1.73
CA ARG A 89 14.29 20.87 1.33
C ARG A 89 13.81 21.13 -0.09
N THR A 90 13.96 20.13 -0.96
CA THR A 90 13.40 20.12 -2.30
C THR A 90 12.67 18.83 -2.56
N TRP A 91 11.63 18.91 -3.40
CA TRP A 91 10.81 17.79 -3.81
C TRP A 91 10.71 17.74 -5.32
N GLN A 92 10.85 16.54 -5.88
CA GLN A 92 10.65 16.24 -7.28
C GLN A 92 9.31 15.50 -7.42
N THR A 93 8.52 15.89 -8.41
CA THR A 93 7.24 15.25 -8.73
C THR A 93 7.45 14.17 -9.78
N GLY A 94 6.85 13.00 -9.58
CA GLY A 94 6.81 11.96 -10.62
C GLY A 94 5.60 12.09 -11.54
N GLU A 95 5.37 11.09 -12.38
CA GLU A 95 4.21 11.06 -13.27
C GLU A 95 2.91 10.88 -12.46
N THR A 96 1.88 11.66 -12.81
CA THR A 96 0.55 11.50 -12.23
C THR A 96 -0.08 10.21 -12.71
N LEU A 97 -0.32 9.29 -11.78
CA LEU A 97 -1.02 8.04 -12.03
C LEU A 97 -2.54 8.27 -11.95
N ARG A 98 -3.23 8.07 -13.07
CA ARG A 98 -4.69 8.25 -13.16
C ARG A 98 -5.39 6.90 -13.16
N ILE A 99 -6.27 6.69 -12.18
CA ILE A 99 -7.05 5.46 -12.00
C ILE A 99 -8.52 5.73 -12.27
N GLU A 100 -9.06 5.07 -13.29
CA GLU A 100 -10.45 5.20 -13.71
C GLU A 100 -11.39 4.38 -12.82
N GLN A 101 -12.62 4.88 -12.67
CA GLN A 101 -13.69 4.22 -11.88
C GLN A 101 -13.30 3.91 -10.43
N ALA A 102 -12.39 4.70 -9.87
CA ALA A 102 -11.94 4.60 -8.50
C ALA A 102 -12.12 5.96 -7.79
N PRO A 103 -13.37 6.48 -7.72
CA PRO A 103 -13.61 7.66 -6.90
C PRO A 103 -13.14 7.36 -5.48
N GLU A 104 -12.55 8.36 -4.83
CA GLU A 104 -12.07 8.24 -3.45
C GLU A 104 -10.93 7.24 -3.22
N LEU A 105 -10.19 6.84 -4.27
CA LEU A 105 -8.94 6.09 -4.10
C LEU A 105 -8.05 6.70 -3.01
N SER A 106 -7.67 5.88 -2.06
CA SER A 106 -6.86 6.24 -0.91
C SER A 106 -5.68 5.27 -0.79
N PRO A 107 -4.49 5.65 -1.30
CA PRO A 107 -3.25 4.96 -0.97
C PRO A 107 -3.06 4.86 0.55
N GLY A 108 -3.00 3.64 1.07
CA GLY A 108 -2.85 3.38 2.50
C GLY A 108 -1.41 3.12 2.92
N GLN A 109 -0.60 2.58 2.01
CA GLN A 109 0.76 2.16 2.33
C GLN A 109 1.69 2.27 1.13
N LEU A 110 2.91 2.72 1.41
CA LEU A 110 4.07 2.60 0.53
C LEU A 110 5.09 1.65 1.20
N PHE A 111 5.73 0.81 0.40
CA PHE A 111 6.80 -0.07 0.86
C PHE A 111 7.88 -0.16 -0.21
N PHE A 112 9.13 0.00 0.17
CA PHE A 112 10.28 -0.13 -0.72
C PHE A 112 11.25 -1.14 -0.12
N ILE A 113 11.78 -2.01 -0.97
CA ILE A 113 12.85 -2.96 -0.59
C ILE A 113 14.24 -2.37 -0.82
N ASP A 114 14.34 -1.44 -1.78
CA ASP A 114 15.55 -0.72 -2.14
C ASP A 114 15.19 0.68 -2.67
N PRO A 115 16.17 1.53 -3.03
CA PRO A 115 15.90 2.90 -3.47
C PRO A 115 15.11 3.05 -4.78
N GLU A 116 15.00 2.00 -5.59
CA GLU A 116 14.36 1.99 -6.92
C GLU A 116 13.06 1.17 -6.94
N HIS A 117 13.00 0.05 -6.22
CA HIS A 117 11.87 -0.87 -6.25
C HIS A 117 10.93 -0.72 -5.06
N GLY A 118 9.65 -0.49 -5.35
CA GLY A 118 8.64 -0.32 -4.33
C GLY A 118 7.22 -0.60 -4.80
N TRP A 119 6.32 -0.64 -3.83
CA TRP A 119 4.90 -0.94 -4.02
C TRP A 119 4.03 0.05 -3.28
N MET A 120 2.83 0.23 -3.81
CA MET A 120 1.77 1.04 -3.22
C MET A 120 0.50 0.22 -3.15
N LEU A 121 -0.11 0.19 -1.98
CA LEU A 121 -1.43 -0.37 -1.78
C LEU A 121 -2.42 0.77 -1.60
N GLY A 122 -3.47 0.76 -2.42
CA GLY A 122 -4.60 1.68 -2.32
C GLY A 122 -5.92 0.93 -2.20
N GLU A 123 -6.89 1.61 -1.60
CA GLU A 123 -8.27 1.16 -1.54
C GLU A 123 -9.19 2.21 -2.16
N SER A 124 -10.23 1.78 -2.85
CA SER A 124 -11.34 2.65 -3.23
C SER A 124 -12.67 1.99 -2.92
N ASP A 125 -13.72 2.77 -2.83
CA ASP A 125 -15.05 2.22 -2.62
C ASP A 125 -15.45 1.34 -3.81
N ALA A 126 -15.88 0.11 -3.54
CA ALA A 126 -16.39 -0.81 -4.55
C ALA A 126 -17.89 -1.05 -4.38
N CYS A 127 -18.36 -1.25 -3.15
CA CYS A 127 -19.76 -1.52 -2.78
C CYS A 127 -19.93 -1.46 -1.25
N ILE A 128 -21.17 -1.59 -0.77
CA ILE A 128 -21.46 -1.79 0.66
C ILE A 128 -20.64 -2.98 1.17
N GLU A 129 -19.87 -2.75 2.24
CA GLU A 129 -19.01 -3.71 2.97
C GLU A 129 -17.65 -4.09 2.35
N ASN A 130 -17.39 -3.83 1.06
CA ASN A 130 -16.12 -4.19 0.41
C ASN A 130 -15.45 -3.00 -0.27
N LYS A 131 -14.14 -2.87 -0.07
CA LYS A 131 -13.29 -1.92 -0.78
C LYS A 131 -12.46 -2.63 -1.85
N ARG A 132 -12.44 -2.02 -3.04
CA ARG A 132 -11.58 -2.40 -4.18
C ARG A 132 -10.14 -2.24 -3.77
N VAL A 133 -9.33 -3.27 -4.02
CA VAL A 133 -7.89 -3.25 -3.80
C VAL A 133 -7.20 -2.81 -5.09
N HIS A 134 -6.28 -1.87 -4.93
CA HIS A 134 -5.39 -1.40 -5.99
C HIS A 134 -3.96 -1.65 -5.56
N PHE A 135 -3.19 -2.33 -6.40
CA PHE A 135 -1.80 -2.64 -6.15
C PHE A 135 -0.94 -2.12 -7.28
N PHE A 136 0.07 -1.34 -6.93
CA PHE A 136 0.96 -0.69 -7.88
C PHE A 136 2.41 -0.99 -7.55
N GLU A 137 3.25 -0.94 -8.58
CA GLU A 137 4.70 -1.12 -8.50
C GLU A 137 5.43 0.07 -9.14
N THR A 138 6.60 0.39 -8.60
CA THR A 138 7.59 1.29 -9.20
C THR A 138 8.94 0.59 -9.28
N ARG A 139 9.72 0.94 -10.30
CA ARG A 139 11.09 0.45 -10.53
C ARG A 139 12.11 1.58 -10.68
N ASP A 140 11.73 2.80 -10.31
CA ASP A 140 12.58 3.99 -10.44
C ASP A 140 12.50 4.92 -9.22
N GLY A 141 12.17 4.34 -8.06
CA GLY A 141 12.16 5.06 -6.79
C GLY A 141 10.88 5.86 -6.58
N GLY A 142 9.80 5.49 -7.26
CA GLY A 142 8.48 6.09 -7.11
C GLY A 142 8.22 7.28 -8.03
N PHE A 143 8.99 7.48 -9.10
CA PHE A 143 8.68 8.50 -10.10
C PHE A 143 7.59 8.03 -11.06
N HIS A 144 7.60 6.76 -11.44
CA HIS A 144 6.58 6.14 -12.29
C HIS A 144 6.00 4.92 -11.57
N TRP A 145 4.67 4.80 -11.60
CA TRP A 145 3.92 3.73 -10.97
C TRP A 145 3.04 3.02 -12.00
N GLY A 146 3.10 1.70 -12.04
CA GLY A 146 2.25 0.84 -12.87
C GLY A 146 1.30 0.01 -12.04
N THR A 147 0.09 -0.22 -12.54
CA THR A 147 -0.88 -1.15 -11.92
C THR A 147 -0.43 -2.59 -12.12
N VAL A 148 -0.32 -3.33 -11.02
CA VAL A 148 -0.01 -4.77 -11.01
C VAL A 148 -1.26 -5.59 -10.72
N TYR A 149 -2.15 -5.08 -9.87
CA TYR A 149 -3.41 -5.75 -9.55
C TYR A 149 -4.52 -4.74 -9.27
N ASP A 150 -5.72 -5.08 -9.71
CA ASP A 150 -6.93 -4.31 -9.46
C ASP A 150 -8.14 -5.23 -9.30
N SER A 151 -8.85 -5.17 -8.18
CA SER A 151 -9.99 -6.07 -7.93
C SER A 151 -11.05 -6.03 -9.03
N ILE A 152 -11.21 -4.91 -9.74
CA ILE A 152 -12.24 -4.80 -10.80
C ILE A 152 -11.96 -5.70 -12.00
N ASP A 153 -10.70 -6.02 -12.25
CA ASP A 153 -10.30 -6.89 -13.36
C ASP A 153 -10.48 -8.37 -13.00
N HIS A 154 -10.83 -8.67 -11.74
CA HIS A 154 -10.95 -10.00 -11.20
C HIS A 154 -12.33 -10.34 -10.65
N LEU A 155 -13.39 -9.54 -10.86
CA LEU A 155 -14.71 -9.73 -10.22
C LEU A 155 -15.35 -11.13 -10.35
N SER A 156 -14.97 -11.92 -11.36
CA SER A 156 -15.44 -13.30 -11.55
C SER A 156 -14.67 -14.34 -10.73
N ASP A 157 -13.51 -13.99 -10.17
CA ASP A 157 -12.71 -14.81 -9.28
C ASP A 157 -13.33 -14.79 -7.86
N PRO A 158 -13.80 -15.94 -7.34
CA PRO A 158 -14.34 -16.01 -5.98
C PRO A 158 -13.30 -15.64 -4.91
N ASP A 159 -12.01 -15.73 -5.24
CA ASP A 159 -10.89 -15.40 -4.35
C ASP A 159 -10.33 -13.99 -4.63
N THR A 160 -11.06 -13.11 -5.31
CA THR A 160 -10.66 -11.71 -5.52
C THR A 160 -10.25 -11.03 -4.21
N LEU A 161 -9.17 -10.24 -4.25
CA LEU A 161 -8.77 -9.45 -3.08
C LEU A 161 -9.78 -8.34 -2.83
N TRP A 162 -10.34 -8.33 -1.62
CA TRP A 162 -11.20 -7.27 -1.12
C TRP A 162 -10.76 -6.91 0.28
N ILE A 163 -10.66 -5.61 0.57
CA ILE A 163 -10.53 -5.15 1.95
C ILE A 163 -11.94 -5.06 2.53
N LYS A 164 -12.20 -5.76 3.64
CA LYS A 164 -13.50 -5.69 4.31
C LYS A 164 -13.62 -4.38 5.08
N GLY A 165 -14.57 -3.53 4.68
CA GLY A 165 -14.70 -2.16 5.20
C GLY A 165 -15.01 -2.04 6.70
N TYR A 166 -15.40 -3.14 7.36
CA TYR A 166 -15.70 -3.18 8.80
C TYR A 166 -14.53 -3.60 9.70
N TYR A 167 -13.34 -3.93 9.14
CA TYR A 167 -12.21 -4.30 9.99
C TYR A 167 -11.46 -3.05 10.47
N PRO A 168 -11.32 -2.85 11.81
CA PRO A 168 -10.72 -1.66 12.39
C PRO A 168 -9.18 -1.66 12.32
N PHE A 169 -8.58 -2.59 11.59
CA PHE A 169 -7.12 -2.70 11.48
C PHE A 169 -6.68 -2.28 10.07
N PRO A 170 -5.69 -1.39 9.94
CA PRO A 170 -5.08 -1.13 8.65
C PRO A 170 -4.49 -2.43 8.10
N GLU A 171 -4.90 -2.83 6.90
CA GLU A 171 -4.29 -3.96 6.20
C GLU A 171 -2.93 -3.53 5.67
N HIS A 172 -1.87 -4.11 6.23
CA HIS A 172 -0.50 -3.84 5.83
C HIS A 172 0.01 -4.99 4.97
N PHE A 173 0.65 -4.68 3.84
CA PHE A 173 1.41 -5.63 3.06
C PHE A 173 2.91 -5.52 3.36
N THR A 174 3.65 -6.58 3.06
CA THR A 174 5.12 -6.59 3.13
C THR A 174 5.70 -7.42 2.00
N PHE A 175 6.88 -7.05 1.50
CA PHE A 175 7.62 -7.83 0.51
C PHE A 175 8.94 -8.31 1.10
N THR A 176 9.30 -9.56 0.78
CA THR A 176 10.59 -10.15 1.15
C THR A 176 11.58 -10.10 -0.01
N THR A 177 11.07 -10.00 -1.25
CA THR A 177 11.85 -9.85 -2.49
C THR A 177 11.04 -9.01 -3.49
N GLU A 178 11.65 -8.65 -4.63
CA GLU A 178 10.96 -8.01 -5.76
C GLU A 178 9.72 -8.79 -6.25
N ALA A 179 9.77 -10.12 -6.19
CA ALA A 179 8.71 -10.97 -6.74
C ALA A 179 7.83 -11.65 -5.68
N THR A 180 8.04 -11.39 -4.39
CA THR A 180 7.34 -12.11 -3.32
C THR A 180 7.01 -11.22 -2.14
N GLY A 181 5.72 -11.13 -1.84
CA GLY A 181 5.18 -10.45 -0.67
C GLY A 181 3.96 -11.15 -0.07
N PHE A 182 3.52 -10.61 1.05
CA PHE A 182 2.41 -11.13 1.85
C PHE A 182 1.39 -10.03 2.10
N PHE A 183 0.12 -10.40 1.98
CA PHE A 183 -1.03 -9.56 2.30
C PHE A 183 -2.00 -10.32 3.22
N PRO A 184 -2.33 -9.77 4.41
CA PRO A 184 -3.34 -10.36 5.27
C PRO A 184 -4.72 -10.11 4.67
N ILE A 185 -5.45 -11.17 4.36
CA ILE A 185 -6.85 -11.05 3.94
C ILE A 185 -7.72 -11.27 5.18
N GLY A 186 -8.58 -10.30 5.53
CA GLY A 186 -9.46 -10.36 6.70
C GLY A 186 -10.11 -11.74 6.91
N GLY A 187 -9.52 -12.52 7.83
CA GLY A 187 -9.70 -13.96 7.97
C GLY A 187 -8.39 -14.61 8.49
N CYS A 188 -8.39 -15.90 8.84
CA CYS A 188 -7.17 -16.61 9.30
C CYS A 188 -6.17 -16.93 8.15
N SER A 189 -6.18 -16.15 7.07
CA SER A 189 -5.49 -16.46 5.82
C SER A 189 -4.59 -15.31 5.35
N THR A 190 -3.48 -15.64 4.70
CA THR A 190 -2.55 -14.70 4.07
C THR A 190 -2.44 -15.06 2.59
N ARG A 191 -2.32 -14.06 1.71
CA ARG A 191 -2.12 -14.26 0.27
C ARG A 191 -0.71 -13.83 -0.14
N LEU A 192 -0.12 -14.57 -1.08
CA LEU A 192 1.14 -14.22 -1.74
C LEU A 192 0.85 -13.22 -2.88
N MET A 193 1.67 -12.17 -2.97
CA MET A 193 1.70 -11.22 -4.09
C MET A 193 3.04 -11.36 -4.83
N GLY A 194 3.00 -11.40 -6.16
CA GLY A 194 4.17 -11.52 -7.04
C GLY A 194 3.80 -11.38 -8.52
N GLU A 195 4.77 -11.06 -9.38
CA GLU A 195 4.58 -11.03 -10.82
C GLU A 195 4.46 -12.45 -11.38
N ASP A 196 3.24 -12.95 -11.54
CA ASP A 196 2.96 -14.08 -12.42
C ASP A 196 1.55 -13.94 -13.04
N PRO A 197 1.38 -13.99 -14.36
CA PRO A 197 0.06 -14.13 -14.99
C PRO A 197 -0.58 -15.53 -14.77
N GLY A 198 0.03 -16.39 -13.94
CA GLY A 198 -0.45 -17.73 -13.60
C GLY A 198 -0.61 -17.94 -12.08
N TYR A 199 -1.85 -18.03 -11.63
CA TYR A 199 -2.27 -18.17 -10.23
C TYR A 199 -1.67 -19.40 -9.52
N SER A 200 -1.19 -19.22 -8.28
CA SER A 200 -1.20 -20.29 -7.28
C SER A 200 -1.60 -19.77 -5.89
N VAL A 201 -2.67 -20.36 -5.34
CA VAL A 201 -3.18 -20.13 -3.99
C VAL A 201 -2.85 -21.37 -3.17
N LEU A 202 -2.10 -21.23 -2.08
CA LEU A 202 -1.99 -22.27 -1.06
C LEU A 202 -2.81 -21.86 0.15
N SER A 203 -4.08 -22.29 0.14
CA SER A 203 -4.97 -22.25 1.28
C SER A 203 -4.70 -23.45 2.17
N THR A 204 -3.99 -23.27 3.29
CA THR A 204 -3.92 -24.27 4.36
C THR A 204 -4.60 -23.73 5.61
N HIS A 205 -5.79 -24.27 5.88
CA HIS A 205 -6.46 -24.10 7.16
C HIS A 205 -5.65 -24.84 8.24
N ARG A 206 -4.95 -24.06 9.05
CA ARG A 206 -4.13 -24.43 10.23
C ARG A 206 -2.64 -24.68 9.96
N MET A 207 -1.86 -24.05 10.83
CA MET A 207 -0.39 -24.00 10.96
C MET A 207 0.33 -22.99 10.08
N ILE A 208 1.13 -22.17 10.77
CA ILE A 208 2.22 -21.33 10.26
C ILE A 208 2.90 -22.09 9.12
N SER A 209 2.66 -21.66 7.89
CA SER A 209 3.29 -22.26 6.72
C SER A 209 4.19 -21.21 6.09
N LEU A 210 5.48 -21.33 6.38
CA LEU A 210 6.54 -20.75 5.56
C LEU A 210 6.45 -21.40 4.18
N ILE A 211 6.32 -20.60 3.13
CA ILE A 211 6.50 -21.07 1.76
C ILE A 211 7.42 -20.08 1.04
N SER A 212 8.63 -20.55 0.75
CA SER A 212 9.60 -19.93 -0.14
C SER A 212 9.43 -20.50 -1.54
N ILE A 213 9.57 -19.70 -2.60
CA ILE A 213 9.94 -20.23 -3.92
C ILE A 213 11.08 -19.42 -4.53
N VAL A 214 12.08 -20.19 -4.99
CA VAL A 214 13.33 -19.81 -5.63
C VAL A 214 13.11 -19.69 -7.15
N MET A 215 13.75 -18.72 -7.78
CA MET A 215 13.69 -18.47 -9.22
C MET A 215 14.30 -19.60 -10.07
N ALA A 216 13.51 -19.99 -11.09
CA ALA A 216 13.79 -20.64 -12.38
C ALA A 216 15.05 -21.52 -12.56
N GLY A 217 14.81 -22.81 -12.88
CA GLY A 217 15.77 -23.66 -13.59
C GLY A 217 15.59 -25.17 -13.37
N ALA A 218 14.88 -25.81 -14.31
CA ALA A 218 14.75 -27.27 -14.54
C ALA A 218 13.78 -28.10 -13.65
N ALA A 219 12.87 -28.80 -14.37
CA ALA A 219 12.06 -29.96 -14.03
C ALA A 219 11.38 -30.03 -12.64
N SER A 220 10.06 -29.86 -12.64
CA SER A 220 9.17 -30.07 -11.49
C SER A 220 9.07 -31.54 -11.08
N THR A 221 9.47 -31.86 -9.85
CA THR A 221 9.08 -33.11 -9.16
C THR A 221 8.07 -32.79 -8.06
N TRP A 222 6.88 -33.40 -8.16
CA TRP A 222 5.83 -33.32 -7.15
C TRP A 222 6.15 -34.27 -5.99
N ILE A 223 6.09 -33.79 -4.74
CA ILE A 223 6.14 -34.65 -3.54
C ILE A 223 4.76 -34.60 -2.88
N TRP A 224 4.12 -35.76 -2.77
CA TRP A 224 2.81 -35.94 -2.13
C TRP A 224 3.00 -36.35 -0.67
N PHE A 225 2.27 -35.74 0.26
CA PHE A 225 2.14 -36.23 1.63
C PHE A 225 0.66 -36.59 1.90
N PRO A 226 0.34 -37.77 2.44
CA PRO A 226 -1.03 -38.19 2.66
C PRO A 226 -1.66 -37.52 3.89
N HIS A 227 -2.88 -37.01 3.73
CA HIS A 227 -3.75 -36.53 4.81
C HIS A 227 -4.29 -37.69 5.65
N GLN A 228 -4.30 -37.56 6.98
CA GLN A 228 -5.18 -38.34 7.86
C GLN A 228 -6.42 -37.51 8.19
N ASP A 229 -7.60 -38.08 7.92
CA ASP A 229 -8.91 -37.49 8.16
C ASP A 229 -9.24 -37.38 9.66
N LEU A 230 -9.63 -36.19 10.11
CA LEU A 230 -10.38 -36.02 11.36
C LEU A 230 -11.56 -35.08 11.11
N HIS A 231 -12.77 -35.60 11.32
CA HIS A 231 -14.05 -34.94 11.09
C HIS A 231 -14.25 -33.66 11.92
N PRO A 232 -15.00 -32.65 11.40
CA PRO A 232 -15.21 -31.39 12.07
C PRO A 232 -16.37 -31.45 13.09
N HIS A 233 -16.11 -31.08 14.34
CA HIS A 233 -17.14 -30.57 15.26
C HIS A 233 -17.33 -29.07 15.02
N LYS A 234 -18.55 -28.68 14.64
CA LYS A 234 -18.99 -27.29 14.52
C LYS A 234 -18.97 -26.60 15.89
N MET A 235 -18.25 -25.49 16.01
CA MET A 235 -18.61 -24.39 16.92
C MET A 235 -18.81 -23.15 16.06
N GLY A 236 -20.01 -22.58 16.13
CA GLY A 236 -20.41 -21.41 15.36
C GLY A 236 -19.78 -20.12 15.88
N CYS A 237 -19.70 -19.14 14.97
CA CYS A 237 -19.88 -17.74 15.28
C CYS A 237 -21.38 -17.40 15.19
#